data_AF-A0A6G6YBM9-F1
#
_entry.id   AF-A0A6G6YBM9-F1
#
_cell.length_a   1.000
_cell.length_b   1.000
_cell.length_c   1.000
_cell.angle_alpha   90.00
_cell.angle_beta   90.00
_cell.angle_gamma   90.00
#
_symmetry.space_group_name_H-M   'P 1'
#
loop_
_entity.id
_entity.type
_entity.pdbx_description
1 polymer ?
#
loop_
_entity_poly.entity_id
_entity_poly.type
_entity_poly.pdbx_seq_one_letter_code
_entity_poly.pdbx_strand_id
1 'polypeptide(L)' 'MPYLNDRAAVSDAFDLIRKFGDDAGFEAAARADRSRDLGNHIHFCRWRQIERLVVLMSVGRAVGTIH' A
#
# COMPACT_ATOMS: atom_id res chain seq x y z
N MET A 1 2.62 19.22 -7.19
CA MET A 1 3.32 17.91 -7.19
C MET A 1 3.07 17.25 -5.86
N PRO A 2 2.50 16.02 -5.79
CA PRO A 2 2.29 15.38 -4.50
C PRO A 2 3.66 15.01 -3.94
N TYR A 3 4.09 15.73 -2.90
CA TYR A 3 5.32 15.43 -2.16
C TYR A 3 5.23 14.01 -1.61
N LEU A 4 6.13 13.13 -2.05
CA LEU A 4 6.30 11.79 -1.52
C LEU A 4 6.98 11.92 -0.14
N ASN A 5 6.21 12.31 0.88
CA ASN A 5 6.78 12.67 2.18
C ASN A 5 7.30 11.47 3.00
N ASP A 6 7.20 10.24 2.50
CA ASP A 6 7.57 9.08 3.29
C ASP A 6 8.16 7.95 2.43
N ARG A 7 9.50 7.83 2.44
CA ARG A 7 10.19 6.60 2.03
C ARG A 7 9.62 5.39 2.79
N ALA A 8 9.13 5.60 4.00
CA ALA A 8 8.46 4.57 4.78
C ALA A 8 7.21 4.03 4.05
N ALA A 9 6.39 4.88 3.42
CA ALA A 9 5.21 4.43 2.66
C ALA A 9 5.57 3.54 1.46
N VAL A 10 6.69 3.82 0.79
CA VAL A 10 7.21 2.98 -0.30
C VAL A 10 7.75 1.66 0.25
N SER A 11 8.47 1.71 1.38
CA SER A 11 8.96 0.51 2.05
C SER A 11 7.80 -0.38 2.52
N ASP A 12 6.76 0.21 3.12
CA ASP A 12 5.55 -0.47 3.58
C ASP A 12 4.81 -1.13 2.41
N ALA A 13 4.66 -0.41 1.29
CA ALA A 13 4.08 -0.95 0.05
C ALA A 13 4.89 -2.13 -0.50
N PHE A 14 6.21 -2.02 -0.52
CA PHE A 14 7.09 -3.09 -1.01
C PHE A 14 7.03 -4.33 -0.10
N ASP A 15 7.01 -4.12 1.22
CA ASP A 15 6.89 -5.20 2.20
C ASP A 15 5.53 -5.90 2.09
N LEU A 16 4.46 -5.14 1.84
CA LEU A 16 3.13 -5.67 1.58
C LEU A 16 3.11 -6.55 0.33
N ILE A 17 3.63 -6.05 -0.79
CA ILE A 17 3.72 -6.83 -2.04
C ILE A 17 4.59 -8.07 -1.84
N ARG A 18 5.70 -7.97 -1.09
CA ARG A 18 6.58 -9.11 -0.80
C ARG A 18 5.91 -10.18 0.06
N LYS A 19 5.10 -9.77 1.03
CA LYS A 19 4.44 -10.67 2.00
C LYS A 19 3.13 -11.26 1.48
N PHE A 20 2.35 -10.47 0.74
CA PHE A 20 0.98 -10.79 0.36
C PHE A 20 0.76 -10.91 -1.15
N GLY A 21 1.71 -10.50 -1.99
CA GLY A 21 1.59 -10.63 -3.45
C GLY A 21 0.34 -9.92 -3.99
N ASP A 22 -0.55 -10.67 -4.62
CA ASP A 22 -1.81 -10.17 -5.19
C ASP A 22 -2.78 -9.63 -4.13
N ASP A 23 -2.71 -10.15 -2.89
CA ASP A 23 -3.54 -9.71 -1.76
C ASP A 23 -3.04 -8.43 -1.09
N ALA A 24 -1.88 -7.91 -1.50
CA ALA A 24 -1.26 -6.75 -0.89
C ALA A 24 -2.16 -5.50 -0.92
N GLY A 25 -2.97 -5.34 -1.98
CA GLY A 25 -3.92 -4.24 -2.11
C GLY A 25 -5.04 -4.32 -1.07
N PHE A 26 -5.62 -5.51 -0.88
CA PHE A 26 -6.66 -5.74 0.13
C PHE A 26 -6.14 -5.53 1.54
N GLU A 27 -4.93 -6.00 1.84
CA GLU A 27 -4.33 -5.85 3.15
C GLU A 27 -3.98 -4.38 3.47
N ALA A 28 -3.59 -3.58 2.46
CA ALA A 28 -3.42 -2.14 2.62
C ALA A 28 -4.75 -1.43 2.94
N ALA A 29 -5.83 -1.79 2.23
CA ALA A 29 -7.17 -1.26 2.48
C ALA A 29 -7.66 -1.60 3.90
N ALA A 30 -7.46 -2.84 4.36
CA ALA A 30 -7.83 -3.27 5.71
C ALA A 30 -7.05 -2.50 6.81
N ARG A 31 -5.80 -2.12 6.56
CA ARG A 31 -5.04 -1.24 7.48
C ARG A 31 -5.52 0.20 7.46
N ALA A 32 -5.98 0.70 6.31
CA ALA A 32 -6.63 2.00 6.22
C ALA A 32 -7.93 2.02 7.04
N ASP A 33 -8.81 1.04 6.85
CA ASP A 33 -10.08 0.97 7.57
C ASP A 33 -9.89 0.86 9.09
N ARG A 34 -8.95 0.03 9.57
CA ARG A 34 -8.60 0.00 10.99
C ARG A 34 -8.13 1.35 11.54
N SER A 35 -7.37 2.12 10.73
CA SER A 35 -6.90 3.45 11.14
C SER A 35 -8.04 4.46 11.21
N ARG A 36 -9.06 4.32 10.36
CA ARG A 36 -10.31 5.09 10.41
C ARG A 36 -11.10 4.76 11.67
N ASP A 37 -11.24 3.48 12.00
CA ASP A 37 -12.01 3.02 13.16
C ASP A 37 -11.39 3.50 14.49
N LEU A 38 -10.07 3.68 14.51
CA LEU A 38 -9.33 4.27 15.64
C LEU A 38 -9.40 5.81 15.68
N GLY A 39 -10.11 6.46 14.75
CA GLY A 39 -10.20 7.92 14.64
C GLY A 39 -8.89 8.60 14.20
N ASN A 40 -7.90 7.83 13.74
CA ASN A 40 -6.61 8.38 13.32
C ASN A 40 -6.63 8.72 11.82
N HIS A 41 -7.22 9.89 11.52
CA HIS A 41 -7.35 10.37 10.14
C HIS A 41 -6.02 10.58 9.41
N ILE A 42 -4.92 10.83 10.14
CA ILE A 42 -3.58 10.97 9.54
C ILE A 42 -3.08 9.61 9.05
N HIS A 43 -3.20 8.56 9.87
CA HIS A 43 -2.85 7.20 9.46
C HIS A 43 -3.78 6.69 8.36
N PHE A 44 -5.07 7.03 8.39
CA PHE A 44 -5.99 6.69 7.32
C PHE A 44 -5.53 7.24 5.96
N CYS A 45 -5.21 8.54 5.88
CA CYS A 45 -4.71 9.16 4.65
C CYS A 45 -3.40 8.51 4.16
N ARG A 46 -2.49 8.19 5.09
CA ARG A 46 -1.23 7.49 4.78
C ARG A 46 -1.49 6.10 4.21
N TRP A 47 -2.35 5.29 4.82
CA TRP A 47 -2.65 3.94 4.34
C TRP A 47 -3.40 3.94 3.00
N ARG A 48 -4.27 4.92 2.73
CA ARG A 48 -4.89 5.10 1.41
C ARG A 48 -3.87 5.47 0.33
N GLN A 49 -2.83 6.22 0.69
CA GLN A 49 -1.72 6.50 -0.22
C GLN A 49 -0.88 5.25 -0.49
N ILE A 50 -0.61 4.44 0.53
CA ILE A 50 0.10 3.15 0.41
C ILE A 50 -0.70 2.16 -0.44
N GLU A 51 -2.01 2.03 -0.23
CA GLU A 51 -2.90 1.18 -1.02
C GLU A 51 -2.81 1.51 -2.53
N ARG A 52 -2.94 2.79 -2.89
CA ARG A 52 -2.80 3.23 -4.28
C ARG A 52 -1.41 2.93 -4.84
N LEU A 53 -0.37 3.10 -4.03
CA LEU A 53 1.00 2.79 -4.43
C LEU A 53 1.19 1.28 -4.65
N VAL A 54 0.64 0.44 -3.77
CA VAL A 54 0.65 -1.01 -3.88
C VAL A 54 -0.05 -1.46 -5.16
N VAL A 55 -1.24 -0.93 -5.45
CA VAL A 55 -1.97 -1.24 -6.69
C VAL A 55 -1.16 -0.83 -7.91
N LEU A 56 -0.59 0.39 -7.93
CA LEU A 56 0.22 0.87 -9.04
C LEU A 56 1.47 -0.01 -9.27
N MET A 57 2.15 -0.39 -8.19
CA MET A 57 3.35 -1.24 -8.25
C MET A 57 3.00 -2.69 -8.58
N SER A 58 1.84 -3.19 -8.17
CA SER A 58 1.35 -4.53 -8.50
C SER A 58 0.97 -4.64 -9.97
N VAL A 59 0.29 -3.63 -10.52
CA VAL A 59 -0.03 -3.54 -11.96
C VAL A 59 1.26 -3.51 -12.81
N GLY A 60 2.32 -2.82 -12.34
CA GLY A 60 3.63 -2.84 -12.99
C GLY A 60 4.42 -4.14 -12.83
N ARG A 61 4.01 -5.03 -11.91
CA ARG A 61 4.70 -6.29 -11.57
C ARG A 61 4.03 -7.53 -12.18
N ALA A 62 2.92 -7.38 -12.88
CA ALA A 62 2.21 -8.49 -13.53
C ALA A 62 2.33 -8.49 -15.07
N VAL A 63 3.54 -8.68 -15.59
CA VAL A 63 3.80 -9.51 -16.79
C VAL A 63 5.12 -10.25 -16.56
N GLY A 64 5.03 -11.48 -16.07
CA GLY A 64 6.18 -12.38 -15.97
C GLY A 64 6.60 -12.69 -14.54
N THR A 65 5.86 -13.60 -13.90
CA THR A 65 6.54 -14.61 -13.09
C THR A 65 7.48 -15.34 -14.05
N ILE A 66 8.77 -15.05 -14.01
CA ILE A 66 9.74 -15.99 -14.59
C ILE A 66 9.73 -17.20 -13.68
N HIS A 67 8.99 -18.24 -14.07
CA HIS A 67 9.21 -19.65 -13.76
C HIS A 67 8.61 -20.49 -14.89
#